data_AF-A0A728Y4P6-F1
#
_entry.id   AF-A0A728Y4P6-F1
#
_cell.length_a   1.000
_cell.length_b   1.000
_cell.length_c   1.000
_cell.angle_alpha   90.00
_cell.angle_beta   90.00
_cell.angle_gamma   90.00
#
_symmetry.space_group_name_H-M   'P 1'
#
loop_
_entity.id
_entity.type
_entity.pdbx_description
1 polymer ?
#
loop_
_entity_poly.entity_id
_entity_poly.type
_entity_poly.pdbx_seq_one_letter_code
_entity_poly.pdbx_strand_id
1 'polypeptide(L)'
;MTVKASGRFVPPSAFAAGTGKTFTGAYAWNAPREAVGRERPLTRDEMRQVQGVLSTINRLPYFLRSLFTSRYDYIRRNKSPVHGFYFLTSTFQRRLWPRIERVNQRHEMNTDASLLFLAERDHYARLP
;
A
#
# COMPACT_ATOMS: atom_id res chain seq x y z
N MET A 1 10.19 34.43 35.72
CA MET A 1 9.14 34.17 34.72
C MET A 1 8.93 32.66 34.65
N THR A 2 7.96 32.11 35.39
CA THR A 2 7.72 30.66 35.48
C THR A 2 6.59 30.25 34.53
N VAL A 3 6.91 29.46 33.51
CA VAL A 3 5.94 28.97 32.52
C VAL A 3 5.20 27.77 33.12
N LYS A 4 3.91 27.93 33.40
CA LYS A 4 3.00 26.83 33.79
C LYS A 4 2.68 26.01 32.54
N ALA A 5 3.20 24.78 32.48
CA ALA A 5 2.81 23.80 31.47
C ALA A 5 1.42 23.24 31.81
N SER A 6 0.37 23.78 31.20
CA SER A 6 -0.99 23.24 31.30
C SER A 6 -1.23 22.20 30.19
N GLY A 7 -0.72 20.98 30.39
CA GLY A 7 -1.09 19.81 29.60
C GLY A 7 -2.10 18.95 30.35
N ARG A 8 -3.16 18.48 29.70
CA ARG A 8 -4.10 17.50 30.28
C ARG A 8 -3.35 16.18 30.49
N PHE A 9 -3.22 15.75 31.75
CA PHE A 9 -2.76 14.42 32.11
C PHE A 9 -3.88 13.41 31.80
N VAL A 10 -3.66 12.51 30.84
CA VAL A 10 -4.53 11.36 30.62
C VAL A 10 -3.99 10.22 31.49
N PRO A 11 -4.74 9.73 32.48
CA PRO A 11 -4.27 8.63 33.31
C PRO A 11 -4.06 7.37 32.44
N PRO A 12 -3.03 6.57 32.72
CA PRO A 12 -2.81 5.32 32.01
C PRO A 12 -4.05 4.43 32.15
N SER A 13 -4.50 3.85 31.03
CA SER A 13 -5.71 3.02 31.01
C SER A 13 -5.51 1.81 31.93
N ALA A 14 -6.52 1.52 32.77
CA ALA A 14 -6.52 0.38 33.69
C ALA A 14 -6.68 -0.99 33.01
N PHE A 15 -6.59 -1.06 31.67
CA PHE A 15 -6.49 -2.34 30.97
C PHE A 15 -5.11 -2.93 31.27
N ALA A 16 -5.07 -3.71 32.35
CA ALA A 16 -3.89 -4.40 32.83
C ALA A 16 -3.18 -5.11 31.67
N ALA A 17 -1.89 -4.82 31.51
CA ALA A 17 -0.99 -5.68 30.76
C ALA A 17 -1.19 -7.11 31.25
N GLY A 18 -1.46 -8.03 30.32
CA GLY A 18 -1.90 -9.39 30.62
C GLY A 18 -1.10 -9.99 31.77
N THR A 19 -1.81 -10.42 32.81
CA THR A 19 -1.21 -11.23 33.88
C THR A 19 -0.51 -12.39 33.20
N GLY A 20 0.82 -12.45 33.23
CA GLY A 20 1.64 -13.49 32.58
C GLY A 20 1.46 -14.91 33.14
N LYS A 21 0.24 -15.24 33.58
CA LYS A 21 -0.19 -16.58 33.96
C LYS A 21 -0.36 -17.39 32.69
N THR A 22 0.38 -18.48 32.58
CA THR A 22 0.18 -19.51 31.55
C THR A 22 -1.24 -20.06 31.66
N PHE A 23 -1.90 -20.25 30.52
CA PHE A 23 -3.25 -20.80 30.47
C PHE A 23 -3.29 -22.23 31.03
N THR A 24 -4.09 -22.46 32.07
CA THR A 24 -4.23 -23.76 32.77
C THR A 24 -5.56 -24.45 32.44
N GLY A 25 -6.04 -24.38 31.19
CA GLY A 25 -7.26 -25.08 30.78
C GLY A 25 -6.98 -26.46 30.18
N ALA A 26 -7.99 -27.34 30.25
CA ALA A 26 -7.88 -28.74 29.84
C ALA A 26 -7.54 -28.95 28.35
N TYR A 27 -7.86 -27.98 27.49
CA TYR A 27 -7.62 -28.08 26.05
C TYR A 27 -7.03 -26.79 25.49
N ALA A 28 -6.02 -26.92 24.62
CA ALA A 28 -5.30 -25.79 24.04
C ALA A 28 -6.18 -24.80 23.26
N TRP A 29 -7.32 -25.26 22.70
CA TRP A 29 -8.24 -24.40 21.95
C TRP A 29 -9.07 -23.45 22.82
N ASN A 30 -9.08 -23.66 24.14
CA ASN A 30 -9.71 -22.77 25.13
C ASN A 30 -8.78 -21.64 25.60
N ALA A 31 -7.51 -21.65 25.20
CA ALA A 31 -6.58 -20.60 25.57
C ALA A 31 -7.06 -19.24 25.01
N PRO A 32 -7.05 -18.16 25.81
CA PRO A 32 -7.31 -16.82 25.30
C PRO A 32 -6.42 -16.56 24.08
N ARG A 33 -7.04 -16.22 22.95
CA ARG A 33 -6.28 -15.85 21.76
C ARG A 33 -5.59 -14.52 22.01
N GLU A 34 -4.40 -14.36 21.43
CA GLU A 34 -3.76 -13.05 21.39
C GLU A 34 -4.74 -12.04 20.80
N ALA A 35 -4.92 -10.93 21.50
CA ALA A 35 -5.75 -9.85 20.99
C ALA A 35 -5.20 -9.44 19.62
N VAL A 36 -6.07 -9.35 18.61
CA VAL A 36 -5.68 -8.86 17.29
C VAL A 36 -5.22 -7.41 17.47
N GLY A 37 -3.91 -7.24 17.58
CA GLY A 37 -3.28 -5.95 17.77
C GLY A 37 -3.50 -5.06 16.57
N ARG A 38 -3.31 -3.74 16.76
CA ARG A 38 -3.16 -2.84 15.62
C ARG A 38 -1.96 -3.30 14.81
N GLU A 39 -2.17 -3.52 13.53
CA GLU A 39 -1.06 -3.85 12.63
C GLU A 39 -0.01 -2.73 12.66
N ARG A 40 1.25 -3.16 12.51
CA ARG A 40 2.40 -2.27 12.50
C ARG A 40 2.24 -1.20 11.39
N PRO A 41 2.52 0.08 11.69
CA PRO A 41 2.62 1.08 10.64
C PRO A 41 3.81 0.82 9.70
N LEU A 42 3.70 1.30 8.47
CA LEU A 42 4.80 1.26 7.50
C LEU A 42 6.03 2.00 8.06
N THR A 43 7.21 1.45 7.81
CA THR A 43 8.47 2.14 8.04
C THR A 43 8.69 3.27 7.04
N ARG A 44 9.60 4.19 7.36
CA ARG A 44 9.98 5.28 6.46
C ARG A 44 10.46 4.77 5.10
N ASP A 45 11.26 3.71 5.08
CA ASP A 45 11.78 3.15 3.84
C ASP A 45 10.68 2.48 3.01
N GLU A 46 9.78 1.74 3.66
CA GLU A 46 8.60 1.19 2.99
C GLU A 46 7.70 2.30 2.43
N MET A 47 7.47 3.38 3.18
CA MET A 47 6.72 4.54 2.67
C MET A 47 7.40 5.14 1.43
N ARG A 48 8.73 5.27 1.44
CA ARG A 48 9.49 5.76 0.28
C ARG A 48 9.32 4.84 -0.92
N GLN A 49 9.36 3.52 -0.71
CA GLN A 49 9.12 2.54 -1.78
C GLN A 49 7.69 2.63 -2.31
N VAL A 50 6.68 2.75 -1.43
CA VAL A 50 5.28 2.97 -1.83
C VAL A 50 5.16 4.18 -2.74
N GLN A 51 5.74 5.31 -2.37
CA GLN A 51 5.72 6.53 -3.19
C GLN A 51 6.41 6.31 -4.54
N GLY A 52 7.54 5.62 -4.54
CA GLY A 52 8.24 5.24 -5.77
C GLY A 52 7.34 4.44 -6.72
N VAL A 53 6.72 3.36 -6.23
CA VAL A 53 5.86 2.50 -7.05
C VAL A 53 4.58 3.23 -7.50
N LEU A 54 3.96 4.02 -6.63
CA LEU A 54 2.78 4.82 -7.00
C LEU A 54 3.11 5.86 -8.05
N SER A 55 4.32 6.46 -8.02
CA SER A 55 4.76 7.37 -9.08
C SER A 55 4.87 6.68 -10.44
N THR A 56 5.31 5.42 -10.47
CA THR A 56 5.33 4.59 -11.69
C THR A 56 3.92 4.27 -12.16
N ILE A 57 3.02 3.88 -11.26
CA ILE A 57 1.61 3.63 -11.59
C ILE A 57 0.93 4.88 -12.16
N ASN A 58 1.25 6.07 -11.63
CA ASN A 58 0.66 7.32 -12.09
C ASN A 58 1.05 7.71 -13.53
N ARG A 59 2.14 7.14 -14.05
CA ARG A 59 2.59 7.31 -15.44
C ARG A 59 1.91 6.36 -16.42
N LEU A 60 1.15 5.37 -15.93
CA LEU A 60 0.40 4.46 -16.78
C LEU A 60 -0.81 5.14 -17.43
N PRO A 61 -1.28 4.61 -18.57
CA PRO A 61 -2.57 4.99 -19.15
C PRO A 61 -3.72 4.89 -18.13
N TYR A 62 -4.75 5.70 -18.33
CA TYR A 62 -5.84 5.89 -17.38
C TYR A 62 -6.42 4.57 -16.85
N PHE A 63 -6.79 3.64 -17.75
CA PHE A 63 -7.37 2.35 -17.38
C PHE A 63 -6.48 1.53 -16.44
N LEU A 64 -5.18 1.39 -16.74
CA LEU A 64 -4.26 0.63 -15.90
C LEU A 64 -3.98 1.35 -14.58
N ARG A 65 -3.82 2.68 -14.63
CA ARG A 65 -3.63 3.50 -13.44
C ARG A 65 -4.81 3.36 -12.49
N SER A 66 -6.04 3.52 -12.99
CA SER A 66 -7.26 3.45 -12.19
C SER A 66 -7.45 2.07 -11.57
N LEU A 67 -7.17 1.00 -12.33
CA LEU A 67 -7.25 -0.37 -11.85
C LEU A 67 -6.29 -0.62 -10.66
N PHE A 68 -5.00 -0.28 -10.82
CA PHE A 68 -4.01 -0.57 -9.79
C PHE A 68 -4.14 0.34 -8.57
N THR A 69 -4.44 1.61 -8.76
CA THR A 69 -4.69 2.56 -7.65
C THR A 69 -5.92 2.16 -6.85
N SER A 70 -7.03 1.83 -7.51
CA SER A 70 -8.26 1.37 -6.84
C SER A 70 -8.01 0.08 -6.05
N ARG A 71 -7.26 -0.87 -6.63
CA ARG A 71 -6.91 -2.11 -5.93
C ARG A 71 -6.03 -1.85 -4.70
N TYR A 72 -5.03 -0.98 -4.83
CA TYR A 72 -4.18 -0.59 -3.71
C TYR A 72 -4.98 0.07 -2.58
N ASP A 73 -5.84 1.05 -2.93
CA ASP A 73 -6.68 1.73 -1.94
C ASP A 73 -7.66 0.79 -1.25
N TYR A 74 -8.25 -0.14 -2.00
CA TYR A 74 -9.11 -1.18 -1.42
C TYR A 74 -8.36 -2.02 -0.38
N ILE A 75 -7.16 -2.51 -0.71
CA ILE A 75 -6.35 -3.33 0.21
C ILE A 75 -5.93 -2.51 1.43
N ARG A 76 -5.49 -1.26 1.23
CA ARG A 76 -5.04 -0.37 2.30
C ARG A 76 -6.15 -0.05 3.29
N ARG A 77 -7.39 0.14 2.82
CA ARG A 77 -8.55 0.48 3.67
C ARG A 77 -9.17 -0.73 4.36
N ASN A 78 -9.27 -1.87 3.67
CA ASN A 78 -10.02 -3.03 4.16
C ASN A 78 -9.17 -4.12 4.80
N LYS A 79 -7.85 -4.17 4.52
CA LYS A 79 -6.95 -5.16 5.10
C LYS A 79 -5.92 -4.50 5.99
N SER A 80 -4.99 -3.80 5.36
CA SER A 80 -3.75 -3.37 6.02
C SER A 80 -2.95 -2.43 5.14
N PRO A 81 -2.30 -1.40 5.72
CA PRO A 81 -1.24 -0.66 5.03
C PRO A 81 -0.09 -1.56 4.55
N VAL A 82 0.30 -2.57 5.34
CA VAL A 82 1.37 -3.52 5.02
C VAL A 82 0.98 -4.42 3.85
N HIS A 83 -0.26 -4.90 3.82
CA HIS A 83 -0.75 -5.67 2.66
C HIS A 83 -0.83 -4.82 1.40
N GLY A 84 -1.15 -3.53 1.53
CA GLY A 84 -1.09 -2.58 0.42
C GLY A 84 0.34 -2.46 -0.13
N PHE A 85 1.33 -2.37 0.76
CA PHE A 85 2.74 -2.37 0.38
C PHE A 85 3.16 -3.67 -0.33
N TYR A 86 2.78 -4.85 0.17
CA TYR A 86 3.09 -6.12 -0.49
C TYR A 86 2.43 -6.27 -1.86
N PHE A 87 1.22 -5.74 -2.04
CA PHE A 87 0.61 -5.66 -3.36
C PHE A 87 1.50 -4.87 -4.33
N LEU A 88 1.96 -3.68 -3.93
CA LEU A 88 2.81 -2.83 -4.76
C LEU A 88 4.16 -3.49 -5.10
N THR A 89 4.86 -4.06 -4.11
CA THR A 89 6.20 -4.61 -4.32
C THR A 89 6.19 -6.01 -4.92
N SER A 90 5.45 -6.93 -4.32
CA SER A 90 5.49 -8.35 -4.68
C SER A 90 4.61 -8.70 -5.87
N THR A 91 3.54 -7.93 -6.10
CA THR A 91 2.62 -8.19 -7.22
C THR A 91 2.87 -7.22 -8.35
N PHE A 92 2.66 -5.92 -8.13
CA PHE A 92 2.78 -4.95 -9.20
C PHE A 92 4.22 -4.87 -9.71
N GLN A 93 5.17 -4.47 -8.88
CA GLN A 93 6.54 -4.21 -9.32
C GLN A 93 7.28 -5.48 -9.75
N ARG A 94 7.17 -6.58 -8.99
CA ARG A 94 7.90 -7.82 -9.31
C ARG A 94 7.28 -8.63 -10.46
N ARG A 95 5.94 -8.62 -10.64
CA ARG A 95 5.27 -9.53 -11.58
C ARG A 95 4.58 -8.82 -12.74
N LEU A 96 3.90 -7.71 -12.50
CA LEU A 96 3.09 -7.04 -13.52
C LEU A 96 3.91 -6.04 -14.31
N TRP A 97 4.72 -5.23 -13.65
CA TRP A 97 5.51 -4.17 -14.28
C TRP A 97 6.45 -4.70 -15.40
N PRO A 98 7.25 -5.77 -15.20
CA PRO A 98 8.10 -6.27 -16.27
C PRO A 98 7.32 -6.81 -17.48
N ARG A 99 6.08 -7.27 -17.26
CA ARG A 99 5.20 -7.73 -18.35
C ARG A 99 4.65 -6.56 -19.14
N ILE A 100 4.26 -5.49 -18.45
CA ILE A 100 3.82 -4.23 -19.09
C ILE A 100 4.98 -3.66 -19.92
N GLU A 101 6.19 -3.60 -19.35
CA GLU A 101 7.38 -3.16 -20.09
C GLU A 101 7.63 -4.01 -21.33
N ARG A 102 7.51 -5.34 -21.23
CA ARG A 102 7.69 -6.24 -22.37
C ARG A 102 6.63 -6.02 -23.46
N VAL A 103 5.38 -5.78 -23.08
CA VAL A 103 4.31 -5.47 -24.04
C VAL A 103 4.58 -4.14 -24.72
N ASN A 104 4.94 -3.11 -23.95
CA ASN A 104 5.30 -1.81 -24.51
C ASN A 104 6.49 -1.94 -25.46
N GLN A 105 7.60 -2.56 -25.06
CA GLN A 105 8.77 -2.76 -25.93
C GLN A 105 8.44 -3.43 -27.27
N ARG A 106 7.45 -4.32 -27.31
CA ARG A 106 7.06 -5.04 -28.53
C ARG A 106 6.04 -4.29 -29.38
N HIS A 107 5.21 -3.45 -28.75
CA HIS A 107 4.02 -2.87 -29.37
C HIS A 107 3.92 -1.35 -29.19
N GLU A 108 5.02 -0.69 -28.80
CA GLU A 108 5.03 0.76 -28.64
C GLU A 108 4.78 1.43 -29.99
N MET A 109 4.03 2.52 -29.94
CA MET A 109 3.77 3.31 -31.12
C MET A 109 5.07 3.97 -31.59
N ASN A 110 5.45 3.73 -32.84
CA ASN A 110 6.66 4.29 -33.41
C ASN A 110 6.46 5.78 -33.73
N THR A 111 6.82 6.65 -32.79
CA THR A 111 6.70 8.11 -32.93
C THR A 111 7.67 8.70 -33.96
N ASP A 112 8.74 7.98 -34.29
CA ASP A 112 9.72 8.43 -35.29
C ASP A 112 9.20 8.24 -36.73
N ALA A 113 8.23 7.34 -36.92
CA ALA A 113 7.61 7.10 -38.21
C ALA A 113 6.65 8.23 -38.64
N SER A 114 6.01 8.92 -37.69
CA SER A 114 5.10 10.05 -37.99
C SER A 114 4.84 10.91 -36.75
N LEU A 115 4.85 12.24 -36.94
CA LEU A 115 4.50 13.21 -35.90
C LEU A 115 3.01 13.15 -35.50
N LEU A 116 2.12 12.61 -36.35
CA LEU A 116 0.69 12.46 -36.03
C LEU A 116 0.47 11.54 -34.81
N PHE A 117 1.35 10.55 -34.65
CA PHE A 117 1.31 9.61 -33.53
C PHE A 117 1.54 10.26 -32.16
N LEU A 118 2.15 11.44 -32.10
CA LEU A 118 2.32 12.17 -30.83
C LEU A 118 0.97 12.61 -30.26
N ALA A 119 0.08 13.16 -31.10
CA ALA A 119 -1.25 13.57 -30.68
C ALA A 119 -2.14 12.36 -30.34
N GLU A 120 -2.02 11.29 -31.11
CA GLU A 120 -2.79 10.06 -30.89
C GLU A 120 -2.38 9.34 -29.60
N ARG A 121 -1.11 9.42 -29.19
CA ARG A 121 -0.62 8.86 -27.92
C ARG A 121 -1.41 9.39 -26.73
N ASP A 122 -1.58 10.70 -26.69
CA ASP A 122 -2.29 11.39 -25.61
C ASP A 122 -3.77 11.04 -25.60
N HIS A 123 -4.37 10.83 -26.78
CA HIS A 123 -5.74 10.34 -26.91
C HIS A 123 -5.89 8.92 -26.34
N TYR A 124 -5.03 7.99 -26.75
CA TYR A 124 -5.07 6.61 -26.27
C TYR A 124 -4.82 6.51 -24.76
N ALA A 125 -3.92 7.33 -24.21
CA ALA A 125 -3.63 7.34 -22.78
C ALA A 125 -4.83 7.73 -21.89
N ARG A 126 -5.81 8.45 -22.46
CA ARG A 126 -7.02 8.94 -21.76
C ARG A 126 -8.24 8.02 -21.94
N LEU A 127 -8.14 6.97 -22.74
CA LEU A 127 -9.25 6.05 -22.94
C LEU A 127 -9.64 5.34 -21.63
N PRO A 128 -10.94 5.16 -21.38
CA PRO A 128 -11.47 4.53 -20.17
C PRO A 128 -11.14 3.04 -20.09
#